data_AF-A0A3B8MET8-F1
#
_entry.id   AF-A0A3B8MET8-F1
#
_cell.length_a   1.000
_cell.length_b   1.000
_cell.length_c   1.000
_cell.angle_alpha   90.00
_cell.angle_beta   90.00
_cell.angle_gamma   90.00
#
_symmetry.space_group_name_H-M   'P 1'
#
loop_
_entity.id
_entity.type
_entity.pdbx_description
1 polymer ?
#
loop_
_entity_poly.entity_id
_entity_poly.type
_entity_poly.pdbx_seq_one_letter_code
_entity_poly.pdbx_strand_id
1 'polypeptide(L)' 'GSPWENGYIESFNGKFRDELLNGEIFTTLQEAKVLTAWWRRQYNHLRPHSALGYRPPAPVVIKSPIAAAS' A
#
# COMPACT_ATOMS: atom_id res chain seq x y z
N GLY A 1 11.00 -20.51 -2.96
CA GLY A 1 9.77 -19.71 -3.01
C GLY A 1 8.88 -20.31 -4.05
N SER A 2 7.69 -20.70 -3.64
CA SER A 2 6.71 -21.31 -4.52
C SER A 2 5.83 -20.24 -5.16
N PRO A 3 5.37 -20.42 -6.41
CA PRO A 3 4.61 -19.40 -7.14
C PRO A 3 3.40 -18.84 -6.39
N TRP A 4 2.77 -19.65 -5.53
CA TRP A 4 1.61 -19.28 -4.74
C TRP A 4 1.91 -18.40 -3.51
N GLU A 5 3.17 -18.25 -3.12
CA GLU A 5 3.57 -17.45 -1.96
C GLU A 5 3.61 -15.94 -2.26
N ASN A 6 3.62 -15.55 -3.53
CA ASN A 6 3.88 -14.17 -3.97
C ASN A 6 2.63 -13.36 -4.34
N GLY A 7 1.43 -13.93 -4.22
CA GLY A 7 0.19 -13.32 -4.72
C GLY A 7 -0.12 -11.92 -4.15
N TYR A 8 0.31 -11.63 -2.92
CA TYR A 8 0.19 -10.29 -2.34
C TYR A 8 1.05 -9.26 -3.09
N ILE A 9 2.32 -9.56 -3.33
CA ILE A 9 3.25 -8.66 -4.03
C ILE A 9 2.82 -8.49 -5.48
N GLU A 10 2.34 -9.55 -6.13
CA GLU A 10 1.82 -9.49 -7.50
C GLU A 10 0.59 -8.59 -7.60
N SER A 11 -0.37 -8.74 -6.68
CA SER A 11 -1.55 -7.88 -6.62
C SER A 11 -1.19 -6.41 -6.36
N PHE A 12 -0.27 -6.16 -5.43
CA PHE A 12 0.22 -4.81 -5.16
C PHE A 12 0.88 -4.18 -6.40
N ASN A 13 1.82 -4.88 -7.02
CA ASN A 13 2.56 -4.37 -8.17
C ASN A 13 1.67 -4.17 -9.40
N GLY A 14 0.69 -5.06 -9.62
CA GLY A 14 -0.31 -4.90 -10.67
C GLY A 14 -1.13 -3.63 -10.47
N LYS A 15 -1.71 -3.46 -9.28
CA LYS A 15 -2.52 -2.27 -8.95
C LYS A 15 -1.71 -0.97 -8.96
N PHE A 16 -0.48 -1.00 -8.47
CA PHE A 16 0.40 0.16 -8.49
C PHE A 16 0.70 0.62 -9.93
N ARG A 17 0.96 -0.33 -10.82
CA ARG A 17 1.20 -0.04 -12.24
C ARG A 17 -0.05 0.55 -12.91
N ASP A 18 -1.18 -0.11 -12.77
CA ASP A 18 -2.40 0.26 -13.49
C ASP A 18 -3.02 1.57 -13.00
N GLU A 19 -2.94 1.83 -11.70
CA GLU A 19 -3.66 2.96 -11.10
C GLU A 19 -2.80 4.20 -10.87
N LEU A 20 -1.47 4.06 -10.78
CA LEU A 20 -0.58 5.20 -10.61
C LEU A 20 0.36 5.37 -11.80
N LEU A 21 1.20 4.37 -12.08
CA LEU A 21 2.27 4.56 -13.06
C LEU A 21 1.77 4.75 -14.50
N ASN A 22 0.68 4.08 -14.86
CA ASN A 22 0.05 4.23 -16.19
C ASN A 22 -0.91 5.43 -16.26
N GLY A 23 -1.35 5.96 -15.12
CA GLY A 23 -2.33 7.04 -15.04
C GLY A 23 -1.72 8.43 -14.89
N GLU A 24 -0.49 8.52 -14.41
CA GLU A 24 0.18 9.79 -14.07
C GLU A 24 1.40 10.05 -14.95
N ILE A 25 1.61 11.32 -15.31
CA ILE A 25 2.86 11.79 -15.90
C ILE A 25 3.61 12.57 -14.82
N PHE A 26 4.75 12.05 -14.38
CA PHE A 26 5.59 12.75 -13.41
C PHE A 26 6.50 13.76 -14.10
N THR A 27 6.39 15.02 -13.72
CA THR A 27 7.25 16.11 -14.23
C THR A 27 8.55 16.24 -13.44
N THR A 28 8.55 15.77 -12.19
CA THR A 28 9.71 15.79 -11.30
C THR A 28 9.83 14.52 -10.46
N LEU A 29 11.05 14.21 -10.01
CA LEU A 29 11.29 13.13 -9.06
C LEU A 29 10.57 13.38 -7.71
N GLN A 30 10.43 14.63 -7.30
CA GLN A 30 9.73 14.98 -6.06
C GLN A 30 8.24 14.63 -6.14
N GLU A 31 7.60 14.97 -7.26
CA GLU A 31 6.21 14.61 -7.54
C GLU A 31 6.00 13.09 -7.52
N ALA A 32 6.86 12.35 -8.22
CA ALA A 32 6.82 10.88 -8.22
C ALA A 32 6.92 10.30 -6.79
N LYS A 33 7.80 10.84 -5.94
CA LYS A 33 7.94 10.41 -4.55
C LYS A 33 6.68 10.70 -3.72
N VAL A 34 6.11 11.89 -3.86
CA VAL A 34 4.92 12.31 -3.11
C VAL A 34 3.72 11.46 -3.50
N LEU A 35 3.46 11.31 -4.80
CA LEU A 35 2.32 10.55 -5.31
C LEU A 35 2.45 9.05 -4.99
N THR A 36 3.65 8.48 -5.12
CA THR A 36 3.91 7.08 -4.72
C THR A 36 3.67 6.87 -3.23
N ALA A 37 4.16 7.78 -2.37
CA ALA A 37 3.97 7.67 -0.92
C ALA A 37 2.49 7.80 -0.53
N TRP A 38 1.78 8.72 -1.19
CA TRP A 38 0.34 8.89 -1.00
C TRP A 38 -0.43 7.65 -1.43
N TRP A 39 -0.19 7.14 -2.64
CA TRP A 39 -0.87 5.95 -3.17
C TRP A 39 -0.64 4.73 -2.28
N ARG A 40 0.61 4.51 -1.84
CA ARG A 40 0.95 3.43 -0.90
C ARG A 40 0.17 3.54 0.40
N ARG A 41 -0.01 4.75 0.93
CA ARG A 41 -0.81 4.98 2.15
C ARG A 41 -2.28 4.62 1.91
N GLN A 42 -2.85 5.02 0.77
CA GLN A 42 -4.23 4.67 0.41
C GLN A 42 -4.42 3.15 0.31
N TYR A 43 -3.56 2.47 -0.46
CA TYR A 43 -3.63 1.04 -0.66
C TYR A 43 -3.52 0.25 0.65
N ASN A 44 -2.57 0.65 1.51
CA ASN A 44 -2.27 -0.08 2.74
C ASN A 44 -3.22 0.23 3.91
N HIS A 45 -3.81 1.42 3.99
CA HIS A 45 -4.56 1.83 5.19
C HIS A 45 -6.03 2.11 4.97
N LEU A 46 -6.46 2.35 3.73
CA LEU A 46 -7.81 2.84 3.45
C LEU A 46 -8.55 1.94 2.48
N ARG A 47 -7.85 1.32 1.53
CA ARG A 47 -8.49 0.48 0.52
C ARG A 47 -9.02 -0.82 1.12
N PRO A 48 -10.31 -1.16 0.93
CA PRO A 48 -10.85 -2.46 1.32
C PRO A 48 -10.40 -3.54 0.31
N HIS A 49 -9.96 -4.69 0.82
CA HIS A 49 -9.57 -5.84 -0.02
C HIS A 49 -10.47 -7.04 0.29
N SER A 50 -11.11 -7.59 -0.75
CA SER A 50 -12.06 -8.71 -0.59
C SER A 50 -11.41 -9.95 0.04
N ALA A 51 -10.16 -10.26 -0.32
CA ALA A 51 -9.37 -11.34 0.29
C ALA A 51 -9.11 -11.15 1.79
N LEU A 52 -9.24 -9.93 2.31
CA LEU A 52 -9.05 -9.57 3.72
C LEU A 52 -10.37 -9.31 4.46
N GLY A 53 -11.51 -9.68 3.86
CA GLY A 53 -12.83 -9.39 4.40
C GLY A 53 -13.16 -7.90 4.35
N TYR A 54 -12.80 -7.23 3.25
CA TYR A 54 -12.99 -5.79 3.03
C TYR A 54 -12.26 -4.88 4.03
N ARG A 55 -11.18 -5.40 4.63
CA ARG A 55 -10.28 -4.61 5.48
C ARG A 55 -9.04 -4.16 4.70
N PRO A 56 -8.40 -3.05 5.13
CA PRO A 56 -7.12 -2.66 4.57
C PRO A 56 -5.99 -3.63 4.98
N PRO A 57 -4.89 -3.72 4.19
CA PRO A 57 -3.80 -4.67 4.42
C PRO A 57 -2.99 -4.39 5.67
N ALA A 58 -2.78 -3.11 6.00
CA ALA A 58 -2.13 -2.76 7.24
C ALA A 58 -3.13 -2.92 8.39
N PRO A 59 -2.80 -3.67 9.46
CA PRO A 59 -3.57 -3.60 10.68
C PRO A 59 -3.62 -2.14 11.15
N VAL A 60 -4.73 -1.72 11.74
CA VAL A 60 -4.78 -0.44 12.46
C VAL A 60 -3.80 -0.56 13.63
N VAL A 61 -2.55 -0.15 13.42
CA VAL A 61 -1.56 -0.06 14.49
C VAL A 61 -2.00 1.13 15.34
N ILE A 62 -2.89 0.89 16.29
CA ILE A 62 -3.02 1.77 17.45
C ILE A 62 -1.69 1.61 18.18
N LYS A 63 -0.79 2.60 18.06
CA LYS A 63 0.36 2.67 18.95
C LYS A 63 -0.20 2.80 20.36
N SER A 64 -0.25 1.70 21.11
CA SER A 64 -0.62 1.73 22.51
C SER A 64 0.36 2.67 23.22
N PRO A 65 -0.10 3.70 23.96
CA PRO A 65 0.78 4.64 24.64
C PRO A 65 1.63 3.99 25.75
N ILE A 66 1.42 2.70 26.05
CA ILE A 66 2.07 2.00 27.15
C ILE A 66 3.56 1.67 26.85
N ALA A 67 3.97 1.59 25.58
CA ALA A 67 5.33 1.15 25.24
C ALA A 67 6.44 2.22 25.38
N ALA A 68 6.10 3.46 25.78
CA ALA A 68 7.09 4.53 25.99
C ALA A 68 7.61 4.60 27.44
N ALA A 69 7.15 3.72 28.33
CA ALA A 69 7.60 3.65 29.71
C ALA A 69 8.05 2.22 30.05
N SER A 70 9.28 1.87 29.67
CA SER A 70 10.08 0.79 30.24
C SER A 70 11.55 1.07 29.97
#